data_AF-A0A7C8BPU3-F1
#
_entry.id   AF-A0A7C8BPU3-F1
#
_cell.length_a   1.000
_cell.length_b   1.000
_cell.length_c   1.000
_cell.angle_alpha   90.00
_cell.angle_beta   90.00
_cell.angle_gamma   90.00
#
_symmetry.space_group_name_H-M   'P 1'
#
loop_
_entity.id
_entity.type
_entity.pdbx_description
1 polymer ?
#
loop_
_entity_poly.entity_id
_entity_poly.type
_entity_poly.pdbx_seq_one_letter_code
_entity_poly.pdbx_strand_id
1 'polypeptide(L)'
;MRRPIVAMGARLGVYLLQPWASVLAPTAAVIANAICFAVLSLCVRSLVARPLRETACSEPQAEMAVAHPQSFLPTGHLLFVAIFGLTPRESEVFALLAQGRTVGVIRERLVISLNTARFHTKNIYAKLGVHSQQELIDLVEDFEPSA
;
A
#
# COMPACT_ATOMS: atom_id res chain seq x y z
N MET A 1 44.91 56.89 38.52
CA MET A 1 43.49 57.29 38.68
C MET A 1 42.61 56.16 38.16
N ARG A 2 41.68 55.68 39.01
CA ARG A 2 40.93 54.43 38.90
C ARG A 2 39.88 54.49 37.78
N ARG A 3 39.97 53.60 36.78
CA ARG A 3 38.88 53.36 35.81
C ARG A 3 38.04 52.15 36.27
N PRO A 4 36.71 52.21 36.08
CA PRO A 4 35.76 51.74 37.08
C PRO A 4 35.35 50.28 36.90
N ILE A 5 35.41 49.54 38.01
CA ILE A 5 34.86 48.19 38.23
C ILE A 5 33.37 48.08 37.85
N VAL A 6 32.67 49.21 37.76
CA VAL A 6 31.24 49.30 37.40
C VAL A 6 30.96 48.81 35.96
N ALA A 7 31.91 48.87 35.04
CA ALA A 7 31.72 48.38 33.66
C ALA A 7 31.71 46.84 33.56
N MET A 8 32.26 46.13 34.55
CA MET A 8 32.31 44.67 34.58
C MET A 8 30.96 44.07 35.00
N GLY A 9 30.22 44.74 35.87
CA GLY A 9 28.92 44.27 36.38
C GLY A 9 27.79 44.27 35.34
N ALA A 10 27.78 45.25 34.43
CA ALA A 10 26.77 45.35 33.37
C ALA A 10 26.86 44.20 32.35
N ARG A 11 28.06 43.64 32.14
CA ARG A 11 28.26 42.48 31.25
C ARG A 11 27.91 41.15 31.92
N LEU A 12 28.07 41.03 33.23
CA LEU A 12 27.71 39.81 33.97
C LEU A 12 26.19 39.59 34.00
N GLY A 13 25.39 40.64 34.14
CA GLY A 13 23.92 40.55 34.18
C GLY A 13 23.29 40.07 32.87
N VAL A 14 23.89 40.40 31.73
CA VAL A 14 23.43 39.94 30.40
C VAL A 14 23.72 38.45 30.19
N TYR A 15 24.84 37.94 30.71
CA TYR A 15 25.21 36.52 30.59
C TYR A 15 24.39 35.59 31.47
N LEU A 16 23.88 36.07 32.61
CA LEU A 16 23.07 35.25 33.53
C LEU A 16 21.62 35.08 33.05
N LEU A 17 21.11 35.96 32.18
CA LEU A 17 19.78 35.84 31.57
C LEU A 17 19.78 35.21 30.16
N GLN A 18 20.93 34.94 29.56
CA GLN A 18 21.01 34.35 28.20
C GLN A 18 20.85 32.80 28.06
N PRO A 19 21.06 31.94 29.08
CA PRO A 19 21.16 30.48 28.85
C PRO A 19 19.86 29.77 28.45
N TRP A 20 18.70 30.35 28.74
CA TRP A 20 17.39 29.70 28.53
C TRP A 20 16.76 30.06 27.18
N ALA A 21 17.17 31.16 26.54
CA ALA A 21 16.64 31.57 25.24
C ALA A 21 17.10 30.64 24.10
N SER A 22 18.32 30.09 24.17
CA SER A 22 18.86 29.15 23.18
C SER A 22 18.39 27.70 23.36
N VAL A 23 17.74 27.38 24.49
CA VAL A 23 17.16 26.06 24.79
C VAL A 23 15.64 26.03 24.52
N LEU A 24 14.96 27.18 24.63
CA LEU A 24 13.52 27.28 24.35
C LEU A 24 13.18 27.23 22.85
N ALA A 25 14.05 27.77 21.99
CA ALA A 25 13.84 27.77 20.52
C ALA A 25 13.98 26.38 19.85
N PRO A 26 14.99 25.54 20.16
CA PRO A 26 15.13 24.23 19.51
C PRO A 26 14.11 23.20 20.01
N THR A 27 13.63 23.32 21.25
CA THR A 27 12.59 22.41 21.77
C THR A 27 11.26 22.61 21.04
N ALA A 28 10.88 23.86 20.74
CA ALA A 28 9.72 24.16 19.92
C ALA A 28 9.83 23.58 18.50
N ALA A 29 11.02 23.62 17.89
CA ALA A 29 11.26 23.04 16.56
C ALA A 29 11.21 21.50 16.57
N VAL A 30 11.76 20.86 17.60
CA VAL A 30 11.69 19.40 17.75
C VAL A 30 10.25 18.94 17.98
N ILE A 31 9.50 19.65 18.81
CA ILE A 31 8.08 19.37 19.06
C ILE A 31 7.26 19.59 17.78
N ALA A 32 7.49 20.68 17.05
CA ALA A 32 6.81 20.95 15.78
C ALA A 32 7.11 19.87 14.72
N ASN A 33 8.35 19.40 14.63
CA ASN A 33 8.72 18.34 13.71
C ASN A 33 8.10 16.99 14.12
N ALA A 34 8.14 16.65 15.41
CA ALA A 34 7.50 15.44 15.93
C ALA A 34 5.99 15.44 15.71
N ILE A 35 5.32 16.59 15.91
CA ILE A 35 3.90 16.77 15.60
C ILE A 35 3.67 16.62 14.09
N CYS A 36 4.51 17.21 13.24
CA CYS A 36 4.41 17.08 11.78
C CYS A 36 4.52 15.61 11.34
N PHE A 37 5.49 14.87 11.85
CA PHE A 37 5.65 13.43 11.58
C PHE A 37 4.48 12.60 12.11
N ALA A 38 3.97 12.89 13.31
CA ALA A 38 2.82 12.20 13.87
C ALA A 38 1.54 12.46 13.06
N VAL A 39 1.31 13.71 12.64
CA VAL A 39 0.20 14.10 11.77
C VAL A 39 0.35 13.46 10.39
N LEU A 40 1.53 13.49 9.77
CA LEU A 40 1.79 12.80 8.51
C LEU A 40 1.55 11.30 8.63
N SER A 41 2.02 10.65 9.71
CA SER A 41 1.76 9.24 9.98
C SER A 41 0.27 8.96 10.18
N LEU A 42 -0.47 9.84 10.86
CA LEU A 42 -1.92 9.68 11.03
C LEU A 42 -2.67 9.91 9.72
N CYS A 43 -2.27 10.90 8.94
CA CYS A 43 -2.83 11.20 7.62
C CYS A 43 -2.58 10.05 6.67
N VAL A 44 -1.35 9.53 6.56
CA VAL A 44 -1.00 8.36 5.73
C VAL A 44 -1.78 7.13 6.19
N ARG A 45 -1.85 6.83 7.49
CA ARG A 45 -2.68 5.73 8.00
C ARG A 45 -4.16 5.92 7.68
N SER A 46 -4.67 7.14 7.76
CA SER A 46 -6.08 7.45 7.44
C SER A 46 -6.35 7.42 5.94
N LEU A 47 -5.39 7.81 5.11
CA LEU A 47 -5.44 7.76 3.64
C LEU A 47 -5.33 6.32 3.11
N VAL A 48 -4.57 5.46 3.79
CA VAL A 48 -4.43 4.02 3.46
C VAL A 48 -5.51 3.17 4.12
N ALA A 49 -6.12 3.60 5.23
CA ALA A 49 -7.28 2.93 5.82
C ALA A 49 -8.58 3.16 5.03
N ARG A 50 -8.68 4.27 4.29
CA ARG A 50 -9.82 4.57 3.41
C ARG A 50 -10.01 3.57 2.28
N PRO A 51 -8.99 3.18 1.50
CA PRO A 51 -9.17 2.19 0.45
C PRO A 51 -9.57 0.82 1.00
N LEU A 52 -9.16 0.43 2.21
CA LEU A 52 -9.63 -0.81 2.85
C LEU A 52 -11.12 -0.76 3.27
N ARG A 53 -11.61 0.41 3.69
CA ARG A 53 -13.03 0.61 4.03
C ARG A 53 -13.91 0.71 2.78
N GLU A 54 -13.40 1.29 1.70
CA GLU A 54 -14.09 1.33 0.41
C GLU A 54 -14.14 -0.06 -0.26
N THR A 55 -13.11 -0.90 -0.09
CA THR A 55 -13.19 -2.32 -0.46
C THR A 55 -14.14 -3.13 0.43
N ALA A 56 -14.39 -2.70 1.66
CA ALA A 56 -15.35 -3.37 2.56
C ALA A 56 -16.81 -3.00 2.27
N CYS A 57 -17.07 -1.86 1.62
CA CYS A 57 -18.41 -1.41 1.19
C CYS A 57 -18.67 -1.61 -0.30
N SER A 58 -17.68 -2.05 -1.08
CA SER A 58 -17.96 -2.69 -2.36
C SER A 58 -18.61 -4.03 -2.02
N GLU A 59 -19.88 -4.19 -2.37
CA GLU A 59 -20.67 -5.37 -2.02
C GLU A 59 -19.90 -6.67 -2.27
N PRO A 60 -20.07 -7.66 -1.38
CA PRO A 60 -19.35 -8.91 -1.45
C PRO A 60 -19.75 -9.58 -2.76
N GLN A 61 -18.77 -9.92 -3.59
CA GLN A 61 -18.90 -10.85 -4.70
C GLN A 61 -19.23 -12.30 -4.23
N ALA A 62 -19.83 -12.42 -3.04
CA ALA A 62 -20.35 -13.62 -2.42
C ALA A 62 -21.69 -14.08 -3.04
N GLU A 63 -22.37 -13.28 -3.87
CA GLU A 63 -23.55 -13.75 -4.60
C GLU A 63 -23.21 -14.56 -5.86
N MET A 64 -21.92 -14.89 -6.10
CA MET A 64 -21.52 -15.95 -7.05
C MET A 64 -20.65 -17.02 -6.40
N ALA A 65 -20.92 -17.34 -5.14
CA ALA A 65 -20.55 -18.63 -4.55
C ALA A 65 -21.32 -19.84 -5.18
N VAL A 66 -21.94 -19.68 -6.36
CA VAL A 66 -22.76 -20.72 -6.97
C VAL A 66 -21.93 -21.56 -7.95
N ALA A 67 -21.60 -22.78 -7.48
CA ALA A 67 -21.42 -24.00 -8.27
C ALA A 67 -20.03 -24.41 -8.80
N HIS A 68 -18.90 -24.17 -8.10
CA HIS A 68 -17.73 -25.01 -8.36
C HIS A 68 -16.86 -25.34 -7.14
N PRO A 69 -16.88 -26.59 -6.62
CA PRO A 69 -16.06 -27.03 -5.48
C PRO A 69 -14.56 -27.20 -5.80
N GLN A 70 -14.07 -26.58 -6.89
CA GLN A 70 -12.65 -26.58 -7.28
C GLN A 70 -12.01 -25.18 -7.24
N SER A 71 -12.68 -24.18 -6.66
CA SER A 71 -12.11 -22.84 -6.41
C SER A 71 -11.17 -22.85 -5.19
N PHE A 72 -10.20 -23.75 -5.20
CA PHE A 72 -9.19 -23.89 -4.16
C PHE A 72 -7.87 -23.29 -4.63
N LEU A 73 -7.89 -22.05 -5.12
CA LEU A 73 -6.69 -21.23 -5.01
C LEU A 73 -6.69 -20.78 -3.54
N PRO A 74 -5.74 -21.24 -2.71
CA PRO A 74 -5.66 -20.80 -1.34
C PRO A 74 -5.37 -19.29 -1.32
N THR A 75 -5.27 -18.71 -0.13
CA THR A 75 -5.12 -17.28 0.14
C THR A 75 -4.10 -16.54 -0.75
N GLY A 76 -3.16 -17.23 -1.41
CA GLY A 76 -2.23 -16.69 -2.39
C GLY A 76 -2.83 -15.75 -3.44
N HIS A 77 -3.98 -16.07 -4.06
CA HIS A 77 -4.57 -15.20 -5.11
C HIS A 77 -4.92 -13.80 -4.60
N LEU A 78 -5.43 -13.69 -3.37
CA LEU A 78 -5.74 -12.39 -2.75
C LEU A 78 -4.48 -11.55 -2.52
N LEU A 79 -3.36 -12.21 -2.21
CA LEU A 79 -2.09 -11.53 -2.03
C LEU A 79 -1.58 -10.96 -3.36
N PHE A 80 -1.70 -11.71 -4.45
CA PHE A 80 -1.36 -11.23 -5.79
C PHE A 80 -2.19 -10.00 -6.19
N VAL A 81 -3.50 -10.03 -5.93
CA VAL A 81 -4.38 -8.87 -6.21
C VAL A 81 -3.92 -7.62 -5.46
N ALA A 82 -3.56 -7.78 -4.18
CA ALA A 82 -3.10 -6.68 -3.34
C ALA A 82 -1.70 -6.16 -3.72
N ILE A 83 -0.76 -7.05 -4.04
CA ILE A 83 0.63 -6.69 -4.38
C ILE A 83 0.72 -6.06 -5.76
N PHE A 84 0.05 -6.64 -6.75
CA PHE A 84 0.16 -6.22 -8.15
C PHE A 84 -0.94 -5.23 -8.58
N GLY A 85 -1.83 -4.84 -7.67
CA GLY A 85 -2.87 -3.85 -7.94
C GLY A 85 -3.80 -4.26 -9.09
N LEU A 86 -4.27 -5.51 -9.07
CA LEU A 86 -5.23 -6.00 -10.05
C LEU A 86 -6.59 -5.34 -9.81
N THR A 87 -7.23 -4.89 -10.89
CA THR A 87 -8.62 -4.43 -10.82
C THR A 87 -9.56 -5.59 -10.50
N PRO A 88 -10.79 -5.35 -10.01
CA PRO A 88 -11.75 -6.42 -9.73
C PRO A 88 -11.95 -7.35 -10.93
N ARG A 89 -12.08 -6.79 -12.12
CA ARG A 89 -12.27 -7.58 -13.33
C ARG A 89 -11.02 -8.37 -13.74
N GLU A 90 -9.83 -7.80 -13.56
CA GLU A 90 -8.59 -8.53 -13.78
C GLU A 90 -8.39 -9.66 -12.77
N SER A 91 -8.87 -9.49 -11.52
CA SER A 91 -8.80 -10.54 -10.50
C SER A 91 -9.63 -11.77 -10.87
N GLU A 92 -10.83 -11.60 -11.43
CA GLU A 92 -11.66 -12.71 -11.89
C GLU A 92 -11.02 -13.48 -13.05
N VAL A 93 -10.41 -12.73 -13.98
CA VAL A 93 -9.68 -13.31 -15.10
C VAL A 93 -8.42 -14.03 -14.61
N PHE A 94 -7.69 -13.44 -13.67
CA PHE A 94 -6.49 -14.04 -13.06
C PHE A 94 -6.80 -15.36 -12.36
N ALA A 95 -7.88 -15.44 -11.58
CA ALA A 95 -8.31 -16.68 -10.92
C ALA A 95 -8.52 -17.82 -11.92
N LEU A 96 -9.12 -17.52 -13.07
CA LEU A 96 -9.33 -18.52 -14.13
C LEU A 96 -8.04 -18.88 -14.86
N LEU A 97 -7.14 -17.91 -15.09
CA LEU A 97 -5.83 -18.17 -15.70
C LEU A 97 -4.94 -19.06 -14.82
N ALA A 98 -4.92 -18.80 -13.51
CA ALA A 98 -4.18 -19.59 -12.52
C ALA A 98 -4.73 -21.03 -12.39
N GLN A 99 -6.01 -21.25 -12.71
CA GLN A 99 -6.61 -22.59 -12.84
C GLN A 99 -6.27 -23.28 -14.18
N GLY A 100 -5.42 -22.69 -15.02
CA GLY A 100 -5.10 -23.23 -16.35
C GLY A 100 -6.24 -23.10 -17.37
N ARG A 101 -7.25 -22.24 -17.15
CA ARG A 101 -8.35 -22.06 -18.11
C ARG A 101 -7.90 -21.18 -19.27
N THR A 102 -8.34 -21.53 -20.48
CA THR A 102 -8.02 -20.77 -21.69
C THR A 102 -8.90 -19.54 -21.82
N VAL A 103 -8.43 -18.54 -22.58
CA VAL A 103 -9.16 -17.28 -22.84
C VAL A 103 -10.55 -17.52 -23.44
N GLY A 104 -10.74 -18.61 -24.19
CA GLY A 104 -12.04 -19.01 -24.73
C GLY A 104 -13.06 -19.33 -23.63
N VAL A 105 -12.64 -20.16 -22.65
CA VAL A 105 -13.45 -20.53 -21.48
C VAL A 105 -13.71 -19.32 -20.58
N ILE A 106 -12.72 -18.44 -20.44
CA ILE A 106 -12.85 -17.21 -19.64
C ILE A 106 -13.95 -16.30 -20.21
N ARG A 107 -14.00 -16.12 -21.53
CA ARG A 107 -15.06 -15.36 -22.19
C ARG A 107 -16.45 -15.92 -21.87
N GLU A 108 -16.58 -17.24 -21.87
CA GLU A 108 -17.87 -17.91 -21.68
C GLU A 108 -18.32 -17.81 -20.22
N ARG A 109 -17.39 -18.04 -19.27
CA ARG A 109 -17.66 -17.93 -17.84
C ARG A 109 -17.97 -16.51 -17.38
N LEU A 110 -17.24 -15.53 -17.90
CA LEU A 110 -17.38 -14.12 -17.50
C LEU A 110 -18.32 -13.31 -18.42
N VAL A 111 -18.89 -13.95 -19.45
CA VAL A 111 -19.82 -13.36 -20.43
C VAL A 111 -19.25 -12.07 -21.05
N ILE A 112 -18.04 -12.14 -21.59
CA ILE A 112 -17.34 -11.01 -22.24
C ILE A 112 -16.84 -11.34 -23.64
N SER A 113 -16.59 -10.32 -24.46
CA SER A 113 -16.01 -10.55 -25.78
C SER A 113 -14.61 -11.18 -25.68
N LEU A 114 -14.22 -11.94 -26.71
CA LEU A 114 -12.88 -12.53 -26.80
C LEU A 114 -11.78 -11.45 -26.76
N ASN A 115 -12.03 -10.30 -27.37
CA ASN A 115 -11.10 -9.18 -27.38
C ASN A 115 -10.93 -8.58 -25.98
N THR A 116 -12.03 -8.46 -25.23
CA THR A 116 -12.00 -8.00 -23.83
C THR A 116 -11.25 -8.98 -22.94
N ALA A 117 -11.49 -10.29 -23.10
CA ALA A 117 -10.75 -11.31 -22.37
C ALA A 117 -9.24 -11.25 -22.66
N ARG A 118 -8.85 -11.15 -23.94
CA ARG A 118 -7.44 -10.98 -24.36
C ARG A 118 -6.83 -9.70 -23.82
N PHE A 119 -7.58 -8.61 -23.80
CA PHE A 119 -7.13 -7.33 -23.25
C PHE A 119 -6.82 -7.45 -21.76
N HIS A 120 -7.73 -8.03 -20.97
CA HIS A 120 -7.49 -8.28 -19.55
C HIS A 120 -6.30 -9.21 -19.32
N THR A 121 -6.20 -10.32 -20.07
CA THR A 121 -5.04 -11.23 -19.98
C THR A 121 -3.72 -10.50 -20.27
N LYS A 122 -3.66 -9.64 -21.29
CA LYS A 122 -2.46 -8.86 -21.62
C LYS A 122 -2.08 -7.90 -20.49
N ASN A 123 -3.06 -7.20 -19.92
CA ASN A 123 -2.79 -6.29 -18.80
C ASN A 123 -2.32 -7.05 -17.55
N ILE A 124 -2.91 -8.22 -17.28
CA ILE A 124 -2.50 -9.10 -16.18
C ILE A 124 -1.03 -9.53 -16.36
N TYR A 125 -0.68 -10.01 -17.56
CA TYR A 125 0.70 -10.38 -17.88
C TYR A 125 1.67 -9.22 -17.72
N ALA A 126 1.30 -8.02 -18.18
CA ALA A 126 2.11 -6.83 -18.01
C ALA A 126 2.29 -6.42 -16.54
N LYS A 127 1.25 -6.57 -15.70
CA LYS A 127 1.30 -6.25 -14.27
C LYS A 127 2.12 -7.26 -13.47
N LEU A 128 1.99 -8.55 -13.78
CA LEU A 128 2.70 -9.64 -13.12
C LEU A 128 4.14 -9.83 -13.66
N GLY A 129 4.45 -9.28 -14.82
CA GLY A 129 5.75 -9.45 -15.47
C GLY A 129 5.96 -10.84 -16.08
N VAL A 130 4.88 -11.57 -16.38
CA VAL A 130 4.92 -12.92 -16.97
C VAL A 130 4.61 -12.87 -18.46
N HIS A 131 5.12 -13.82 -19.22
CA HIS A 131 4.96 -13.88 -20.67
C HIS A 131 4.10 -15.06 -21.16
N SER A 132 3.84 -16.03 -20.29
CA SER A 132 3.03 -17.20 -20.61
C SER A 132 2.06 -17.55 -19.48
N GLN A 133 1.01 -18.31 -19.82
CA GLN A 133 0.10 -18.86 -18.82
C GLN A 133 0.83 -19.84 -17.89
N GLN A 134 1.82 -20.57 -18.40
CA GLN A 134 2.60 -21.48 -17.59
C GLN A 134 3.42 -20.73 -16.54
N GLU A 135 4.14 -19.67 -16.94
CA GLU A 135 4.87 -18.82 -15.98
C GLU A 135 3.95 -18.21 -14.92
N LEU A 136 2.70 -17.86 -15.28
CA LEU A 136 1.72 -17.38 -14.32
C LEU A 136 1.34 -18.45 -13.29
N ILE A 137 1.17 -19.70 -13.73
CA ILE A 137 0.85 -20.83 -12.85
C ILE A 137 2.05 -21.12 -11.95
N ASP A 138 3.25 -21.21 -12.53
CA ASP A 138 4.50 -21.45 -11.79
C ASP A 138 4.69 -20.37 -10.70
N LEU A 139 4.45 -19.08 -11.03
CA LEU A 139 4.50 -17.96 -10.08
C LEU A 139 3.53 -18.13 -8.90
N VAL A 140 2.35 -18.71 -9.14
CA VAL A 140 1.34 -18.94 -8.10
C VAL A 140 1.70 -20.18 -7.27
N GLU A 141 2.19 -21.25 -7.92
CA GLU A 141 2.65 -22.47 -7.23
C GLU A 141 3.86 -22.20 -6.33
N ASP A 142 4.84 -21.40 -6.79
CA ASP A 142 5.98 -20.97 -5.98
C ASP A 142 5.57 -20.16 -4.74
N PHE A 143 4.39 -19.52 -4.79
CA PHE A 143 3.85 -18.71 -3.71
C PHE A 143 3.10 -19.55 -2.66
N GLU A 144 2.67 -20.76 -3.00
CA GLU A 144 2.13 -21.74 -2.05
C GLU A 144 3.32 -22.54 -1.50
N PRO A 145 3.91 -22.18 -0.35
CA PRO A 145 4.97 -22.98 0.24
C PRO A 145 4.41 -24.38 0.44
N SER A 146 5.02 -25.35 -0.23
CA SER A 146 4.70 -26.78 -0.10
C SER A 146 4.63 -27.16 1.38
N ALA A 147 3.40 -27.27 1.88
CA ALA A 147 3.08 -27.70 3.24
C ALA A 147 3.12 -29.23 3.33
#